data_AF-A0A1H3DXK6-F1
#
_entry.id   AF-A0A1H3DXK6-F1
#
_cell.length_a   1.000
_cell.length_b   1.000
_cell.length_c   1.000
_cell.angle_alpha   90.00
_cell.angle_beta   90.00
_cell.angle_gamma   90.00
#
_symmetry.space_group_name_H-M   'P 1'
#
loop_
_entity.id
_entity.type
_entity.pdbx_description
1 polymer ?
#
loop_
_entity_poly.entity_id
_entity_poly.type
_entity_poly.pdbx_seq_one_letter_code
_entity_poly.pdbx_strand_id
1 'polypeptide(L)'
;MRKDHYSPPAKWTREFRGALKLSDAHFKVYSYLENALESHATGIYFITLSAIAEMVCDERDFVARIMEELESAGLILWDAKADVVYVPCVCGEQFRWSGRAGKDPEKDFRVTDGRRHIQSLPTSYLIELFLSRWPIFKTDEGAYQGAYQAPSQGAYQGATQAPYQAPTTTTFSTSKILDPSQTPPTPDAPKFRPLDDDGIDIDINEEVTP
;
A
#
# COMPACT_ATOMS: atom_id res chain seq x y z
N MET A 1 -7.04 -3.53 -13.53
CA MET A 1 -6.36 -2.43 -12.79
C MET A 1 -6.99 -1.11 -13.22
N ARG A 2 -7.57 -0.33 -12.30
CA ARG A 2 -8.22 0.96 -12.61
C ARG A 2 -7.14 1.99 -12.96
N LYS A 3 -7.38 2.78 -14.01
CA LYS A 3 -6.46 3.76 -14.61
C LYS A 3 -6.33 5.09 -13.85
N ASP A 4 -6.97 5.23 -12.69
CA ASP A 4 -7.25 6.55 -12.11
C ASP A 4 -6.46 6.89 -10.84
N HIS A 5 -5.43 6.12 -10.47
CA HIS A 5 -4.69 6.32 -9.21
C HIS A 5 -3.21 6.73 -9.36
N TYR A 6 -2.69 6.88 -10.59
CA TYR A 6 -1.33 7.37 -10.77
C TYR A 6 -1.34 8.89 -10.92
N SER A 7 -1.54 9.60 -9.81
CA SER A 7 -0.98 10.95 -9.73
C SER A 7 0.54 10.76 -9.68
N PRO A 8 1.31 11.26 -10.66
CA PRO A 8 2.75 11.12 -10.62
C PRO A 8 3.25 11.70 -9.29
N PRO A 9 4.22 11.05 -8.60
CA PRO A 9 4.77 11.58 -7.36
C PRO A 9 5.12 13.04 -7.62
N ALA A 10 4.55 13.92 -6.81
CA ALA A 10 4.35 15.32 -7.16
C ALA A 10 5.65 15.96 -7.69
N LYS A 11 5.52 16.98 -8.56
CA LYS A 11 6.58 17.84 -9.17
C LYS A 11 7.82 18.14 -8.29
N TRP A 12 7.69 17.96 -6.99
CA TRP A 12 8.56 18.30 -5.89
C TRP A 12 9.72 17.33 -5.73
N THR A 13 9.59 16.07 -6.19
CA THR A 13 10.70 15.09 -6.16
C THR A 13 11.95 15.59 -6.92
N ARG A 14 11.75 16.41 -7.96
CA ARG A 14 12.86 17.01 -8.74
C ARG A 14 13.52 18.18 -8.01
N GLU A 15 12.74 19.00 -7.31
CA GLU A 15 13.23 20.11 -6.49
C GLU A 15 13.90 19.58 -5.19
N PHE A 16 13.38 18.48 -4.65
CA PHE A 16 13.91 17.78 -3.48
C PHE A 16 15.29 17.16 -3.72
N ARG A 17 15.49 16.50 -4.87
CA ARG A 17 16.81 15.94 -5.26
C ARG A 17 17.91 17.00 -5.31
N GLY A 18 17.58 18.26 -5.61
CA GLY A 18 18.54 19.36 -5.65
C GLY A 18 18.77 20.05 -4.30
N ALA A 19 17.74 20.10 -3.45
CA ALA A 19 17.77 20.80 -2.17
C ALA A 19 18.40 19.99 -1.03
N LEU A 20 18.24 18.66 -1.05
CA LEU A 20 18.83 17.75 -0.08
C LEU A 20 19.80 16.81 -0.81
N LYS A 21 21.02 16.65 -0.29
CA LYS A 21 22.05 15.74 -0.83
C LYS A 21 21.71 14.26 -0.55
N LEU A 22 20.50 13.84 -0.87
CA LEU A 22 20.01 12.48 -0.67
C LEU A 22 20.59 11.56 -1.76
N SER A 23 21.08 10.39 -1.35
CA SER A 23 21.53 9.36 -2.29
C SER A 23 20.36 8.66 -2.99
N ASP A 24 20.64 7.86 -4.02
CA ASP A 24 19.61 7.06 -4.70
C ASP A 24 18.89 6.10 -3.73
N ALA A 25 19.59 5.59 -2.71
CA ALA A 25 18.99 4.73 -1.69
C ALA A 25 17.94 5.46 -0.85
N HIS A 26 18.20 6.73 -0.49
CA HIS A 26 17.21 7.57 0.20
C HIS A 26 15.95 7.75 -0.64
N PHE A 27 16.14 8.03 -1.94
CA PHE A 27 15.02 8.19 -2.85
C PHE A 27 14.21 6.89 -2.98
N LYS A 28 14.88 5.74 -3.01
CA LYS A 28 14.22 4.42 -3.06
C LYS A 28 13.36 4.18 -1.82
N VAL A 29 13.91 4.40 -0.63
CA VAL A 29 13.17 4.26 0.65
C VAL A 29 12.02 5.26 0.70
N TYR A 30 12.26 6.53 0.43
CA TYR A 30 11.22 7.56 0.45
C TYR A 30 10.11 7.28 -0.57
N SER A 31 10.47 6.89 -1.80
CA SER A 31 9.50 6.53 -2.84
C SER A 31 8.66 5.32 -2.44
N TYR A 32 9.24 4.36 -1.72
CA TYR A 32 8.48 3.25 -1.16
C TYR A 32 7.54 3.76 -0.07
N LEU A 33 7.98 4.58 0.88
CA LEU A 33 7.08 5.16 1.90
C LEU A 33 5.93 5.98 1.28
N GLU A 34 6.13 6.66 0.16
CA GLU A 34 5.02 7.40 -0.46
C GLU A 34 4.00 6.49 -1.16
N ASN A 35 4.45 5.33 -1.69
CA ASN A 35 3.68 4.53 -2.65
C ASN A 35 3.56 3.03 -2.28
N ALA A 36 3.98 2.63 -1.09
CA ALA A 36 3.87 1.26 -0.60
C ALA A 36 2.40 0.84 -0.58
N LEU A 37 2.13 -0.46 -0.68
CA LEU A 37 0.76 -1.00 -0.60
C LEU A 37 0.13 -0.74 0.78
N GLU A 38 0.98 -0.61 1.79
CA GLU A 38 0.67 -0.26 3.16
C GLU A 38 0.40 1.25 3.35
N SER A 39 0.74 2.06 2.34
CA SER A 39 0.56 3.52 2.40
C SER A 39 -0.92 3.87 2.39
N HIS A 40 -1.28 4.86 3.20
CA HIS A 40 -2.63 5.38 3.27
C HIS A 40 -2.70 6.83 2.81
N ALA A 41 -3.88 7.25 2.35
CA ALA A 41 -4.22 8.62 1.96
C ALA A 41 -3.89 9.69 3.03
N THR A 42 -3.91 9.29 4.30
CA THR A 42 -3.56 10.13 5.45
C THR A 42 -2.06 10.37 5.58
N GLY A 43 -1.21 9.63 4.85
CA GLY A 43 0.24 9.71 4.95
C GLY A 43 0.83 9.15 6.25
N ILE A 44 0.01 8.79 7.24
CA ILE A 44 0.43 8.09 8.46
C ILE A 44 -0.02 6.65 8.40
N TYR A 45 0.87 5.69 8.63
CA TYR A 45 0.54 4.26 8.57
C TYR A 45 1.59 3.41 9.30
N PHE A 46 1.24 2.15 9.54
CA PHE A 46 2.11 1.15 10.17
C PHE A 46 2.99 0.50 9.11
N ILE A 47 4.31 0.48 9.33
CA ILE A 47 5.26 -0.22 8.49
C ILE A 47 6.54 -0.56 9.27
N THR A 48 6.97 -1.82 9.19
CA THR A 48 8.18 -2.27 9.89
C THR A 48 9.43 -1.96 9.06
N LEU A 49 10.55 -1.72 9.74
CA LEU A 49 11.85 -1.59 9.07
C LEU A 49 12.19 -2.81 8.19
N SER A 50 11.83 -4.01 8.63
CA SER A 50 12.09 -5.24 7.88
C SER A 50 11.33 -5.25 6.56
N ALA A 51 10.07 -4.81 6.54
CA ALA A 51 9.29 -4.70 5.32
C ALA A 51 9.91 -3.68 4.34
N ILE A 52 10.35 -2.52 4.86
CA ILE A 52 11.04 -1.52 4.03
C ILE A 52 12.32 -2.12 3.44
N ALA A 53 13.16 -2.74 4.28
CA ALA A 53 14.43 -3.34 3.86
C ALA A 53 14.26 -4.44 2.81
N GLU A 54 13.26 -5.31 2.97
CA GLU A 54 12.92 -6.33 1.98
C GLU A 54 12.51 -5.70 0.65
N MET A 55 11.61 -4.71 0.69
CA MET A 55 11.09 -4.06 -0.51
C MET A 55 12.14 -3.22 -1.24
N VAL A 56 13.07 -2.61 -0.51
CA VAL A 56 14.20 -1.88 -1.10
C VAL A 56 15.42 -2.76 -1.37
N CYS A 57 15.37 -4.06 -1.05
CA CYS A 57 16.47 -5.01 -1.22
C CYS A 57 17.80 -4.52 -0.60
N ASP A 58 17.73 -3.97 0.60
CA ASP A 58 18.87 -3.42 1.35
C ASP A 58 18.89 -3.98 2.78
N GLU A 59 20.00 -3.78 3.49
CA GLU A 59 20.14 -4.21 4.88
C GLU A 59 19.27 -3.37 5.83
N ARG A 60 18.68 -4.02 6.83
CA ARG A 60 17.81 -3.36 7.82
C ARG A 60 18.51 -2.20 8.54
N ASP A 61 19.77 -2.37 8.93
CA ASP A 61 20.55 -1.34 9.63
C ASP A 61 20.95 -0.18 8.71
N PHE A 62 21.04 -0.44 7.40
CA PHE A 62 21.23 0.61 6.41
C PHE A 62 19.94 1.40 6.20
N VAL A 63 18.80 0.72 6.08
CA VAL A 63 17.48 1.37 5.99
C VAL A 63 17.16 2.17 7.25
N ALA A 64 17.47 1.66 8.44
CA ALA A 64 17.27 2.41 9.68
C ALA A 64 18.00 3.76 9.68
N ARG A 65 19.27 3.78 9.22
CA ARG A 65 20.03 5.03 9.06
C ARG A 65 19.38 5.97 8.03
N ILE A 66 18.90 5.45 6.91
CA ILE A 66 18.18 6.25 5.91
C ILE A 66 16.90 6.85 6.52
N MET A 67 16.16 6.09 7.32
CA MET A 67 14.95 6.61 7.99
C MET A 67 15.29 7.78 8.92
N GLU A 68 16.36 7.67 9.71
CA GLU A 68 16.86 8.77 10.57
C GLU A 68 17.29 9.99 9.74
N GLU A 69 17.97 9.79 8.60
CA GLU A 69 18.39 10.86 7.70
C GLU A 69 17.18 11.56 7.03
N LEU A 70 16.16 10.80 6.62
CA LEU A 70 14.90 11.33 6.09
C LEU A 70 14.12 12.10 7.16
N GLU A 71 14.08 11.61 8.40
CA GLU A 71 13.45 12.31 9.52
C GLU A 71 14.17 13.62 9.87
N SER A 72 15.51 13.59 9.93
CA SER A 72 16.35 14.79 10.13
C SER A 72 16.14 15.84 9.03
N ALA A 73 15.90 15.39 7.79
CA ALA A 73 15.55 16.24 6.68
C ALA A 73 14.10 16.77 6.72
N GLY A 74 13.28 16.32 7.68
CA GLY A 74 11.87 16.68 7.82
C GLY A 74 10.96 16.09 6.75
N LEU A 75 11.41 15.04 6.05
CA LEU A 75 10.66 14.37 5.00
C LEU A 75 9.62 13.40 5.54
N ILE A 76 9.97 12.75 6.64
CA ILE A 76 9.11 11.84 7.37
C ILE A 76 9.21 12.15 8.85
N LEU A 77 8.31 11.56 9.63
CA LEU A 77 8.44 11.40 11.07
C LEU A 77 8.29 9.91 11.37
N TRP A 78 9.11 9.39 12.27
CA TRP A 78 9.17 7.95 12.51
C TRP A 78 9.13 7.61 14.00
N ASP A 79 8.21 6.71 14.37
CA ASP A 79 8.15 6.11 15.68
C ASP A 79 8.65 4.66 15.59
N ALA A 80 9.96 4.49 15.81
CA ALA A 80 10.61 3.19 15.76
C ALA A 80 10.07 2.17 16.78
N LYS A 81 9.39 2.62 17.86
CA LYS A 81 8.82 1.71 18.87
C LYS A 81 7.48 1.14 18.44
N ALA A 82 6.69 1.94 17.72
CA ALA A 82 5.37 1.58 17.25
C ALA A 82 5.36 1.09 15.79
N ASP A 83 6.50 1.17 15.10
CA ASP A 83 6.62 0.96 13.65
C ASP A 83 5.61 1.82 12.87
N VAL A 84 5.44 3.08 13.30
CA VAL A 84 4.55 4.05 12.66
C VAL A 84 5.40 5.08 11.93
N VAL A 85 5.05 5.35 10.68
CA VAL A 85 5.66 6.39 9.86
C VAL A 85 4.59 7.40 9.49
N TYR A 86 4.94 8.68 9.54
CA TYR A 86 4.13 9.77 9.02
C TYR A 86 4.90 10.52 7.93
N VAL A 87 4.34 10.56 6.73
CA VAL A 87 4.82 11.30 5.55
C VAL A 87 3.93 12.54 5.37
N PRO A 88 4.33 13.73 5.86
CA PRO A 88 3.43 14.88 5.98
C PRO A 88 2.88 15.39 4.64
N CYS A 89 3.66 15.29 3.57
CA CYS A 89 3.28 15.80 2.25
C CYS A 89 2.07 15.08 1.65
N VAL A 90 1.89 13.78 1.94
CA VAL A 90 0.79 12.98 1.38
C VAL A 90 -0.56 13.50 1.90
N CYS A 91 -0.67 13.68 3.22
CA CYS A 91 -1.90 14.20 3.83
C CYS A 91 -2.23 15.61 3.37
N GLY A 92 -1.21 16.48 3.33
CA GLY A 92 -1.33 17.89 2.96
C GLY A 92 -2.02 18.08 1.62
N GLU A 93 -1.63 17.31 0.60
CA GLU A 93 -2.22 17.41 -0.73
C GLU A 93 -3.64 16.82 -0.80
N GLN A 94 -3.84 15.64 -0.21
CA GLN A 94 -5.11 14.94 -0.32
C GLN A 94 -6.25 15.65 0.42
N PHE A 95 -5.91 16.36 1.51
CA PHE A 95 -6.87 17.05 2.37
C PHE A 95 -6.71 18.58 2.37
N ARG A 96 -6.05 19.16 1.35
CA ARG A 96 -5.92 20.62 1.15
C ARG A 96 -7.25 21.40 1.09
N TRP A 97 -8.36 20.68 0.90
CA TRP A 97 -9.71 21.22 0.85
C TRP A 97 -10.38 21.27 2.24
N SER A 98 -9.82 20.58 3.23
CA SER A 98 -10.34 20.62 4.60
C SER A 98 -10.35 22.05 5.13
N GLY A 99 -11.44 22.46 5.79
CA GLY A 99 -11.66 23.83 6.25
C GLY A 99 -12.21 24.80 5.20
N ARG A 100 -12.44 24.38 3.95
CA ARG A 100 -13.19 25.20 2.97
C ARG A 100 -14.68 25.18 3.27
N ALA A 101 -15.33 26.34 3.15
CA ALA A 101 -16.77 26.47 3.35
C ALA A 101 -17.56 25.56 2.38
N GLY A 102 -18.62 24.92 2.88
CA GLY A 102 -19.54 24.10 2.06
C GLY A 102 -19.14 22.63 1.88
N LYS A 103 -18.05 22.16 2.51
CA LYS A 103 -17.71 20.74 2.58
C LYS A 103 -18.00 20.21 3.99
N ASP A 104 -18.86 19.20 4.06
CA ASP A 104 -19.20 18.48 5.28
C ASP A 104 -18.23 17.29 5.43
N PRO A 105 -17.27 17.33 6.36
CA PRO A 105 -16.28 16.25 6.54
C PRO A 105 -16.93 14.91 6.88
N GLU A 106 -18.09 14.90 7.54
CA GLU A 106 -18.80 13.68 7.94
C GLU A 106 -19.35 12.89 6.74
N LYS A 107 -19.53 13.57 5.61
CA LYS A 107 -20.01 12.96 4.36
C LYS A 107 -18.88 12.62 3.39
N ASP A 108 -17.65 13.01 3.70
CA ASP A 108 -16.50 12.70 2.84
C ASP A 108 -15.95 11.31 3.19
N PHE A 109 -16.10 10.38 2.25
CA PHE A 109 -15.63 9.01 2.44
C PHE A 109 -14.14 8.93 2.80
N ARG A 110 -13.32 9.88 2.32
CA ARG A 110 -11.87 9.90 2.60
C ARG A 110 -11.58 10.27 4.05
N VAL A 111 -12.44 11.10 4.66
CA VAL A 111 -12.33 11.45 6.08
C VAL A 111 -12.78 10.25 6.92
N THR A 112 -13.90 9.63 6.58
CA THR A 112 -14.39 8.43 7.28
C THR A 112 -13.40 7.27 7.20
N ASP A 113 -12.83 7.01 6.02
CA ASP A 113 -11.80 6.00 5.80
C ASP A 113 -10.52 6.33 6.57
N GLY A 114 -10.07 7.59 6.50
CA GLY A 114 -8.93 8.08 7.30
C GLY A 114 -9.11 7.92 8.80
N ARG A 115 -10.30 8.18 9.35
CA ARG A 115 -10.60 7.94 10.77
C ARG A 115 -10.47 6.47 11.14
N ARG A 116 -11.05 5.57 10.33
CA ARG A 116 -10.95 4.11 10.55
C ARG A 116 -9.51 3.63 10.48
N HIS A 117 -8.75 4.11 9.50
CA HIS A 117 -7.34 3.82 9.36
C HIS A 117 -6.56 4.24 10.61
N ILE A 118 -6.71 5.49 11.06
CA ILE A 118 -6.01 6.00 12.25
C ILE A 118 -6.36 5.20 13.52
N GLN A 119 -7.63 4.81 13.68
CA GLN A 119 -8.06 3.97 14.81
C GLN A 119 -7.47 2.56 14.77
N SER A 120 -7.07 2.07 13.59
CA SER A 120 -6.45 0.75 13.43
C SER A 120 -4.94 0.74 13.72
N LEU A 121 -4.31 1.91 13.79
CA LEU A 121 -2.87 2.02 14.03
C LEU A 121 -2.51 1.77 15.51
N PRO A 122 -1.32 1.22 15.78
CA PRO A 122 -0.84 1.06 17.15
C PRO A 122 -0.65 2.42 17.82
N THR A 123 -0.82 2.48 19.14
CA THR A 123 -0.61 3.72 19.91
C THR A 123 0.79 4.29 19.68
N SER A 124 0.86 5.52 19.17
CA SER A 124 2.09 6.22 18.83
C SER A 124 1.94 7.72 19.08
N TYR A 125 3.01 8.38 19.49
CA TYR A 125 3.04 9.84 19.63
C TYR A 125 2.78 10.55 18.29
N LEU A 126 3.08 9.89 17.16
CA LEU A 126 2.81 10.42 15.83
C LEU A 126 1.33 10.52 15.52
N ILE A 127 0.51 9.62 16.07
CA ILE A 127 -0.95 9.68 15.91
C ILE A 127 -1.49 10.91 16.65
N GLU A 128 -1.03 11.16 17.87
CA GLU A 128 -1.42 12.33 18.65
C GLU A 128 -1.02 13.63 17.93
N LEU A 129 0.23 13.68 17.45
CA LEU A 129 0.73 14.79 16.65
C LEU A 129 -0.11 14.99 15.38
N PHE A 130 -0.40 13.92 14.65
CA PHE A 130 -1.23 13.95 13.45
C PHE A 130 -2.63 14.51 13.73
N LEU A 131 -3.31 14.01 14.77
CA LEU A 131 -4.65 14.45 15.15
C LEU A 131 -4.67 15.89 15.68
N SER A 132 -3.57 16.37 16.28
CA SER A 132 -3.42 17.78 16.65
C SER A 132 -3.38 18.69 15.41
N ARG A 133 -2.72 18.22 14.34
CA ARG A 133 -2.57 18.97 13.08
C ARG A 133 -3.80 18.88 12.19
N TRP A 134 -4.51 17.75 12.25
CA TRP A 134 -5.69 17.44 11.44
C TRP A 134 -6.90 17.04 12.30
N PRO A 135 -7.55 18.02 12.97
CA PRO A 135 -8.67 17.73 13.86
C PRO A 135 -9.87 17.07 13.19
N ILE A 136 -10.00 17.18 11.86
CA ILE A 136 -11.07 16.54 11.07
C ILE A 136 -11.11 15.01 11.24
N PHE A 137 -10.00 14.40 11.65
CA PHE A 137 -9.91 12.95 11.89
C PHE A 137 -10.13 12.57 13.37
N LYS A 138 -10.36 13.53 14.27
CA LYS A 138 -10.77 13.19 15.64
C LYS A 138 -12.19 12.65 15.58
N THR A 139 -12.39 11.44 16.10
CA THR A 139 -13.73 10.94 16.41
C THR A 139 -14.20 11.65 17.67
N ASP A 140 -15.35 12.32 17.63
CA ASP A 140 -16.04 12.70 18.86
C ASP A 140 -16.34 11.41 19.63
N GLU A 141 -15.95 11.36 20.91
CA GLU A 141 -15.94 10.16 21.78
C GLU A 141 -17.32 9.47 21.99
N GLY A 142 -18.36 9.84 21.24
CA GLY A 142 -19.70 9.25 21.30
C GLY A 142 -20.37 8.91 19.95
N ALA A 143 -19.73 9.15 18.79
CA ALA A 143 -20.44 9.07 17.51
C ALA A 143 -20.37 7.71 16.78
N TYR A 144 -19.50 6.78 17.18
CA TYR A 144 -19.31 5.50 16.48
C TYR A 144 -19.46 4.28 17.43
N GLN A 145 -20.66 4.09 17.98
CA GLN A 145 -21.15 2.76 18.41
C GLN A 145 -22.02 2.09 17.31
N GLY A 146 -21.72 2.39 16.04
CA GLY A 146 -22.43 1.81 14.89
C GLY A 146 -21.58 0.78 14.17
N ALA A 147 -21.85 -0.51 14.44
CA ALA A 147 -21.48 -1.67 13.64
C ALA A 147 -19.97 -2.03 13.54
N TYR A 148 -19.38 -2.46 14.66
CA TYR A 148 -18.39 -3.55 14.59
C TYR A 148 -19.15 -4.88 14.67
N GLN A 149 -19.53 -5.42 13.50
CA GLN A 149 -19.74 -6.86 13.36
C GLN A 149 -18.53 -7.37 12.58
N ALA A 150 -17.55 -7.91 13.30
CA ALA A 150 -16.53 -8.73 12.69
C ALA A 150 -17.23 -9.87 11.90
N PRO A 151 -16.67 -10.35 10.78
CA PRO A 151 -17.12 -11.61 10.21
C PRO A 151 -16.78 -12.72 11.22
N SER A 152 -17.73 -13.04 12.08
CA SER A 152 -17.72 -14.23 12.91
C SER A 152 -17.55 -15.43 11.97
N GLN A 153 -16.42 -16.12 12.09
CA GLN A 153 -16.25 -17.43 11.48
C GLN A 153 -17.45 -18.31 11.87
N GLY A 154 -18.06 -18.91 10.85
CA GLY A 154 -19.25 -19.73 10.99
C GLY A 154 -19.06 -20.82 12.04
N ALA A 155 -20.02 -20.85 12.97
CA ALA A 155 -20.23 -21.93 13.90
C ALA A 155 -20.51 -23.23 13.14
N TYR A 156 -19.59 -24.20 13.21
CA TYR A 156 -19.94 -25.61 13.10
C TYR A 156 -20.06 -26.16 14.52
N GLN A 157 -21.28 -26.22 15.03
CA GLN A 157 -21.66 -27.06 16.17
C GLN A 157 -22.92 -27.84 15.80
N GLY A 158 -22.82 -29.16 15.96
CA GLY A 158 -23.84 -30.18 15.69
C GLY A 158 -23.18 -31.33 14.95
N ALA A 159 -22.90 -32.51 15.50
CA ALA A 159 -23.37 -33.11 16.73
C ALA A 159 -22.33 -34.12 17.26
N THR A 160 -22.25 -34.22 18.59
CA THR A 160 -21.63 -35.32 19.33
C THR A 160 -22.45 -36.60 19.19
N GLN A 161 -21.81 -37.73 18.88
CA GLN A 161 -21.97 -39.03 19.58
C GLN A 161 -20.82 -40.00 19.20
N ALA A 162 -20.30 -40.67 20.23
CA ALA A 162 -19.08 -41.50 20.33
C ALA A 162 -19.15 -42.84 19.55
N PRO A 163 -18.19 -43.81 19.65
CA PRO A 163 -16.92 -43.86 20.40
C PRO A 163 -15.70 -44.38 19.61
N TYR A 164 -14.53 -44.29 20.27
CA TYR A 164 -13.27 -45.03 20.07
C TYR A 164 -13.30 -46.22 19.10
N GLN A 165 -12.38 -46.22 18.12
CA GLN A 165 -11.62 -47.39 17.67
C GLN A 165 -10.35 -46.94 16.93
N ALA A 166 -9.18 -47.32 17.46
CA ALA A 166 -7.95 -47.37 16.68
C ALA A 166 -7.93 -48.67 15.87
N PRO A 167 -7.36 -48.67 14.65
CA PRO A 167 -6.31 -49.64 14.38
C PRO A 167 -5.11 -49.09 13.58
N THR A 168 -3.94 -49.41 14.10
CA THR A 168 -2.78 -50.04 13.44
C THR A 168 -2.56 -49.92 11.93
N THR A 169 -1.35 -49.44 11.58
CA THR A 169 -0.40 -49.93 10.55
C THR A 169 -0.96 -50.46 9.22
N THR A 170 -0.47 -49.95 8.08
CA THR A 170 0.38 -50.69 7.11
C THR A 170 0.85 -49.77 5.97
N THR A 171 2.12 -49.98 5.63
CA THR A 171 2.98 -49.46 4.57
C THR A 171 2.44 -49.72 3.15
N PHE A 172 2.75 -48.85 2.17
CA PHE A 172 3.64 -49.16 1.03
C PHE A 172 3.63 -48.06 -0.05
N SER A 173 4.85 -47.78 -0.51
CA SER A 173 5.34 -47.13 -1.72
C SER A 173 4.42 -47.12 -2.95
N THR A 174 4.53 -46.09 -3.80
CA THR A 174 5.32 -46.18 -5.06
C THR A 174 5.43 -44.79 -5.72
N SER A 175 6.65 -44.49 -6.16
CA SER A 175 7.10 -43.33 -6.93
C SER A 175 6.64 -43.38 -8.39
N LYS A 176 6.32 -42.22 -8.99
CA LYS A 176 6.48 -41.92 -10.42
C LYS A 176 6.94 -40.46 -10.52
N ILE A 177 8.25 -40.23 -10.67
CA ILE A 177 8.98 -40.07 -11.94
C ILE A 177 8.42 -38.89 -12.75
N LEU A 178 9.19 -37.79 -12.68
CA LEU A 178 9.16 -36.64 -13.59
C LEU A 178 9.39 -37.11 -15.04
N ASP A 179 8.57 -36.61 -15.95
CA ASP A 179 8.83 -36.57 -17.39
C ASP A 179 9.42 -35.18 -17.72
N PRO A 180 10.69 -35.07 -18.17
CA PRO A 180 11.32 -33.79 -18.52
C PRO A 180 11.14 -33.42 -20.00
N SER A 181 9.97 -33.64 -20.60
CA SER A 181 9.73 -33.35 -22.02
C SER A 181 8.53 -32.46 -22.37
N GLN A 182 8.02 -31.66 -21.43
CA GLN A 182 6.99 -30.66 -21.72
C GLN A 182 7.47 -29.23 -21.42
N THR A 183 8.15 -28.62 -22.40
CA THR A 183 8.20 -27.16 -22.52
C THR A 183 6.79 -26.64 -22.80
N PRO A 184 6.24 -25.73 -21.98
CA PRO A 184 5.01 -25.03 -22.33
C PRO A 184 5.24 -24.17 -23.59
N PRO A 185 4.26 -24.06 -24.50
CA PRO A 185 4.40 -23.21 -25.67
C PRO A 185 4.56 -21.76 -25.23
N THR A 186 5.61 -21.12 -25.74
CA THR A 186 5.86 -19.68 -25.61
C THR A 186 4.62 -18.91 -26.11
N PRO A 187 4.03 -18.00 -25.32
CA PRO A 187 2.98 -17.12 -25.84
C PRO A 187 3.58 -16.21 -26.91
N ASP A 188 2.93 -16.17 -28.08
CA ASP A 188 3.30 -15.27 -29.17
C ASP A 188 3.42 -13.83 -28.66
N ALA A 189 4.52 -13.17 -29.02
CA ALA A 189 4.72 -11.76 -28.72
C ALA A 189 3.61 -10.92 -29.36
N PRO A 190 3.08 -9.89 -28.65
CA PRO A 190 2.07 -9.01 -29.22
C PRO A 190 2.62 -8.31 -30.45
N LYS A 191 1.94 -8.49 -31.60
CA LYS A 191 2.22 -7.74 -32.82
C LYS A 191 1.80 -6.29 -32.59
N PHE A 192 2.78 -5.40 -32.40
CA PHE A 192 2.54 -3.97 -32.37
C PHE A 192 2.13 -3.50 -33.77
N ARG A 193 1.14 -2.61 -33.83
CA ARG A 193 0.75 -1.92 -35.07
C ARG A 193 1.92 -1.00 -35.49
N PRO A 194 2.19 -0.88 -36.80
CA PRO A 194 3.13 0.13 -37.27
C PRO A 194 2.60 1.52 -36.91
N LEU A 195 3.41 2.28 -36.18
CA LEU A 195 3.20 3.69 -35.88
C LEU A 195 3.94 4.51 -36.93
N ASP A 196 3.44 5.70 -37.26
CA ASP A 196 4.19 6.68 -38.03
C ASP A 196 5.29 7.36 -37.19
N ASP A 197 6.10 8.23 -37.81
CA ASP A 197 7.21 8.94 -37.15
C ASP A 197 6.74 9.86 -35.98
N ASP A 198 5.43 10.13 -35.89
CA ASP A 198 4.79 10.92 -34.84
C ASP A 198 4.10 10.05 -33.76
N GLY A 199 4.17 8.72 -33.87
CA GLY A 199 3.66 7.79 -32.86
C GLY A 199 2.14 7.57 -32.89
N ILE A 200 1.49 7.79 -34.03
CA ILE A 200 0.05 7.60 -34.23
C ILE A 200 -0.23 6.29 -34.97
N ASP A 201 -1.26 5.55 -34.54
CA ASP A 201 -1.70 4.30 -35.18
C ASP A 201 -2.20 4.56 -36.60
N ILE A 202 -1.56 3.91 -37.59
CA ILE A 202 -1.99 3.97 -38.99
C ILE A 202 -3.21 3.07 -39.17
N ASP A 203 -4.38 3.65 -39.42
CA ASP A 203 -5.61 2.91 -39.70
C ASP A 203 -5.60 2.45 -41.16
N ILE A 204 -5.16 1.20 -41.39
CA ILE A 204 -5.08 0.59 -42.72
C ILE A 204 -6.47 0.04 -43.08
N ASN A 205 -7.43 0.92 -43.38
CA ASN A 205 -8.71 0.56 -43.99
C ASN A 205 -9.30 1.76 -44.74
N GLU A 206 -8.65 2.14 -45.85
CA GLU A 206 -9.35 2.83 -46.93
C GLU A 206 -9.27 1.96 -48.19
N GLU A 207 -10.35 1.20 -48.37
CA GLU A 207 -10.62 0.41 -49.56
C GLU A 207 -11.01 1.39 -50.68
N VAL A 208 -10.04 1.75 -51.51
CA VAL A 208 -10.26 2.55 -52.73
C VAL A 208 -11.07 1.70 -53.72
N THR A 209 -12.30 2.12 -54.00
CA THR A 209 -13.06 1.65 -55.18
C THR A 209 -13.20 2.79 -56.20
N PRO A 210 -13.14 2.48 -57.51
CA PRO A 210 -12.82 3.41 -58.59
C PRO A 210 -13.95 4.36 -59.00
#